data_AF-A0A1V3INW0-F1
#
_entry.id   AF-A0A1V3INW0-F1
#
_cell.length_a   1.000
_cell.length_b   1.000
_cell.length_c   1.000
_cell.angle_alpha   90.00
_cell.angle_beta   90.00
_cell.angle_gamma   90.00
#
_symmetry.space_group_name_H-M   'P 1'
#
loop_
_entity.id
_entity.type
_entity.pdbx_description
1 polymer ?
#
loop_
_entity_poly.entity_id
_entity_poly.type
_entity_poly.pdbx_seq_one_letter_code
_entity_poly.pdbx_strand_id
1 'polypeptide(L)'
;MKSQELKAFMKANKMNQKQIAQALAVSVGTVSLYLNGQYQGDVQRLDDKVAEYLSRQDKKILNVRYNRQFVPTLLARKGMEAMEVAHTEGETVVIFGAAGLGKTQLLKEYVKNHSSAIFIETDPSYTTKVLLRKIAEGCGVATQGSNNDVFEKIIEKLEGSERLLVIDEAELLSTRSLEFVRRLQDKTQIGVVLAGMPRLLVNLSGKNGELAQLHSRVTNRLDLGNALPEKDLALLTQTALGTDEFNAAFIRFSKGNARRLSNLIKGVVRLAEINECNITYEMIEEYSKVLMG
;
A
#
# COMPACT_ATOMS: atom_id res chain seq x y z
N MET A 1 12.03 36.34 0.73
CA MET A 1 11.47 36.06 -0.61
C MET A 1 11.11 34.58 -0.69
N LYS A 2 9.91 34.23 -1.17
CA LYS A 2 9.44 32.82 -1.21
C LYS A 2 10.33 31.90 -2.04
N SER A 3 11.06 32.43 -3.02
CA SER A 3 12.06 31.68 -3.78
C SER A 3 13.22 31.14 -2.93
N GLN A 4 13.63 31.85 -1.88
CA GLN A 4 14.68 31.38 -0.95
C GLN A 4 14.14 30.29 -0.02
N GLU A 5 12.91 30.42 0.48
CA GLU A 5 12.24 29.37 1.26
C GLU A 5 12.08 28.09 0.44
N LEU A 6 11.69 28.21 -0.83
CA LEU A 6 11.60 27.09 -1.76
C LEU A 6 12.97 26.42 -1.99
N LYS A 7 14.05 27.21 -2.18
CA LYS A 7 15.43 26.67 -2.29
C LYS A 7 15.82 25.86 -1.04
N ALA A 8 15.56 26.40 0.15
CA ALA A 8 15.87 25.73 1.40
C ALA A 8 15.07 24.42 1.55
N PHE A 9 13.76 24.46 1.25
CA PHE A 9 12.89 23.30 1.26
C PHE A 9 13.35 22.20 0.29
N MET A 10 13.70 22.57 -0.95
CA MET A 10 14.22 21.64 -1.96
C MET A 10 15.48 20.92 -1.49
N LYS A 11 16.41 21.67 -0.88
CA LYS A 11 17.66 21.12 -0.34
C LYS A 11 17.39 20.15 0.82
N ALA A 12 16.55 20.55 1.77
CA ALA A 12 16.21 19.74 2.94
C ALA A 12 15.52 18.42 2.55
N ASN A 13 14.67 18.45 1.52
CA ASN A 13 13.86 17.29 1.09
C ASN A 13 14.45 16.56 -0.13
N LYS A 14 15.68 16.90 -0.55
CA LYS A 14 16.36 16.31 -1.73
C LYS A 14 15.50 16.34 -3.01
N MET A 15 14.71 17.40 -3.20
CA MET A 15 13.82 17.55 -4.35
C MET A 15 14.50 18.26 -5.51
N ASN A 16 14.24 17.80 -6.73
CA ASN A 16 14.73 18.43 -7.95
C ASN A 16 13.71 19.42 -8.55
N GLN A 17 14.16 20.29 -9.46
CA GLN A 17 13.32 21.32 -10.08
C GLN A 17 12.15 20.73 -10.89
N LYS A 18 12.28 19.51 -11.44
CA LYS A 18 11.20 18.82 -12.17
C LYS A 18 10.04 18.47 -11.24
N GLN A 19 10.35 17.97 -10.04
CA GLN A 19 9.35 17.65 -9.02
C GLN A 19 8.61 18.93 -8.54
N ILE A 20 9.34 20.03 -8.36
CA ILE A 20 8.74 21.32 -7.98
C ILE A 20 7.88 21.90 -9.10
N ALA A 21 8.36 21.84 -10.35
CA ALA A 21 7.61 22.30 -11.52
C ALA A 21 6.26 21.56 -11.64
N GLN A 22 6.28 20.24 -11.46
CA GLN A 22 5.06 19.43 -11.42
C GLN A 22 4.14 19.82 -10.25
N ALA A 23 4.69 20.01 -9.05
CA ALA A 23 3.91 20.36 -7.87
C ALA A 23 3.25 21.74 -7.93
N LEU A 24 3.91 22.71 -8.57
CA LEU A 24 3.42 24.08 -8.76
C LEU A 24 2.62 24.23 -10.07
N ALA A 25 2.53 23.18 -10.89
CA ALA A 25 1.95 23.19 -12.23
C ALA A 25 2.51 24.32 -13.10
N VAL A 26 3.83 24.37 -13.24
CA VAL A 26 4.59 25.31 -14.08
C VAL A 26 5.72 24.58 -14.83
N SER A 27 6.39 25.26 -15.75
CA SER A 27 7.53 24.68 -16.46
C SER A 27 8.79 24.63 -15.57
N VAL A 28 9.71 23.70 -15.87
CA VAL A 28 11.02 23.64 -15.19
C VAL A 28 11.81 24.93 -15.39
N GLY A 29 11.73 25.54 -16.59
CA GLY A 29 12.37 26.83 -16.88
C GLY A 29 11.83 27.97 -16.01
N THR A 30 10.51 27.98 -15.76
CA THR A 30 9.86 28.94 -14.85
C THR A 30 10.41 28.80 -13.43
N VAL A 31 10.56 27.57 -12.92
CA VAL A 31 11.14 27.31 -11.60
C VAL A 31 12.59 27.78 -11.55
N SER A 32 13.41 27.46 -12.56
CA SER A 32 14.82 27.89 -12.63
C SER A 32 14.97 29.42 -12.57
N LEU A 33 14.23 30.14 -13.42
CA LEU A 33 14.23 31.60 -13.45
C LEU A 33 13.75 32.20 -12.12
N TYR A 34 12.69 31.65 -11.54
CA TYR A 34 12.14 32.10 -10.26
C TYR A 34 13.11 31.90 -9.09
N LEU A 35 13.75 30.72 -9.02
CA LEU A 35 14.76 30.42 -8.01
C LEU A 35 15.96 31.38 -8.13
N ASN A 36 16.35 31.76 -9.34
CA ASN A 36 17.48 32.66 -9.60
C ASN A 36 17.10 34.16 -9.54
N GLY A 37 15.84 34.50 -9.25
CA GLY A 37 15.38 35.89 -9.21
C GLY A 37 15.30 36.58 -10.57
N GLN A 38 15.29 35.80 -11.65
CA GLN A 38 15.28 36.26 -13.05
C GLN A 38 13.92 36.10 -13.73
N TYR A 39 12.89 35.67 -13.00
CA TYR A 39 11.55 35.52 -13.57
C TYR A 39 10.88 36.89 -13.73
N GLN A 40 10.59 37.28 -14.97
CA GLN A 40 10.00 38.58 -15.33
C GLN A 40 8.47 38.54 -15.47
N GLY A 41 7.84 37.39 -15.23
CA GLY A 41 6.38 37.25 -15.25
C GLY A 41 5.74 37.66 -13.92
N ASP A 42 4.58 37.07 -13.64
CA ASP A 42 3.85 37.31 -12.40
C ASP A 42 4.51 36.59 -11.20
N VAL A 43 5.43 37.30 -10.53
CA VAL A 43 6.15 36.82 -9.35
C VAL A 43 5.20 36.59 -8.18
N GLN A 44 4.18 37.43 -7.99
CA GLN A 44 3.24 37.32 -6.88
C GLN A 44 2.45 36.01 -6.97
N ARG A 45 1.94 35.66 -8.16
CA ARG A 45 1.25 34.39 -8.38
C ARG A 45 2.14 33.16 -8.12
N LEU A 46 3.44 33.26 -8.40
CA LEU A 46 4.39 32.20 -8.05
C LEU A 46 4.63 32.13 -6.55
N ASP A 47 4.78 33.27 -5.88
CA ASP A 47 4.90 33.35 -4.42
C ASP A 47 3.70 32.70 -3.73
N ASP A 48 2.47 32.95 -4.21
CA ASP A 48 1.24 32.35 -3.68
C ASP A 48 1.22 30.83 -3.87
N LYS A 49 1.56 30.34 -5.08
CA LYS A 49 1.67 28.90 -5.36
C LYS A 49 2.71 28.23 -4.47
N VAL A 50 3.84 28.89 -4.24
CA VAL A 50 4.92 28.39 -3.38
C VAL A 50 4.48 28.37 -1.92
N ALA A 51 3.83 29.43 -1.43
CA ALA A 51 3.28 29.48 -0.08
C ALA A 51 2.23 28.38 0.17
N GLU A 52 1.31 28.19 -0.78
CA GLU A 52 0.32 27.11 -0.74
C GLU A 52 0.99 25.73 -0.77
N TYR A 53 2.03 25.55 -1.58
CA TYR A 53 2.78 24.31 -1.63
C TYR A 53 3.52 24.02 -0.33
N LEU A 54 4.31 24.97 0.19
CA LEU A 54 5.08 24.80 1.42
C LEU A 54 4.18 24.55 2.62
N SER A 55 3.09 25.31 2.77
CA SER A 55 2.12 25.09 3.85
C SER A 55 1.44 23.71 3.77
N ARG A 56 1.22 23.16 2.56
CA ARG A 56 0.76 21.78 2.40
C ARG A 56 1.81 20.75 2.79
N GLN A 57 3.10 21.04 2.58
CA GLN A 57 4.19 20.13 2.97
C GLN A 57 4.41 20.13 4.48
N ASP A 58 4.34 21.27 5.15
CA ASP A 58 4.42 21.35 6.61
C ASP A 58 3.30 20.53 7.27
N LYS A 59 2.08 20.62 6.74
CA LYS A 59 0.94 19.79 7.14
C LYS A 59 1.14 18.28 6.85
N LYS A 60 1.97 17.91 5.86
CA LYS A 60 2.32 16.51 5.56
C LYS A 60 3.40 15.98 6.49
N ILE A 61 4.36 16.79 6.92
CA ILE A 61 5.41 16.38 7.87
C ILE A 61 4.80 15.90 9.20
N LEU A 62 3.74 16.58 9.66
CA LEU A 62 2.95 16.15 10.83
C LEU A 62 2.37 14.74 10.63
N ASN A 63 1.75 14.47 9.48
CA ASN A 63 1.23 13.14 9.14
C ASN A 63 2.31 12.04 9.08
N VAL A 64 3.57 12.40 8.76
CA VAL A 64 4.68 11.45 8.66
C VAL A 64 5.23 11.04 10.03
N ARG A 65 5.16 11.90 11.06
CA ARG A 65 5.66 11.56 12.41
C ARG A 65 4.91 10.39 13.04
N TYR A 66 3.61 10.25 12.76
CA TYR A 66 2.73 9.24 13.36
C TYR A 66 2.60 7.93 12.57
N ASN A 67 3.19 7.82 11.37
CA ASN A 67 2.88 6.74 10.43
C ASN A 67 4.13 6.03 9.87
N ARG A 68 5.27 6.10 10.56
CA ARG A 68 6.57 5.68 9.98
C ARG A 68 6.92 4.21 10.15
N GLN A 69 6.38 3.51 11.14
CA GLN A 69 6.79 2.15 11.47
C GLN A 69 5.64 1.17 11.30
N PHE A 70 5.92 0.06 10.62
CA PHE A 70 5.02 -1.08 10.60
C PHE A 70 4.89 -1.63 12.02
N VAL A 71 3.66 -1.83 12.47
CA VAL A 71 3.38 -2.38 13.79
C VAL A 71 3.08 -3.87 13.64
N PRO A 72 3.92 -4.77 14.19
CA PRO A 72 3.75 -6.21 14.04
C PRO A 72 2.64 -6.71 15.00
N THR A 73 1.38 -6.39 14.69
CA THR A 73 0.21 -6.88 15.41
C THR A 73 0.08 -8.41 15.34
N LEU A 74 -0.82 -9.02 16.11
CA LEU A 74 -0.99 -10.47 16.07
C LEU A 74 -1.40 -10.96 14.69
N LEU A 75 -2.38 -10.32 14.04
CA LEU A 75 -2.79 -10.67 12.68
C LEU A 75 -1.69 -10.39 11.66
N ALA A 76 -0.95 -9.30 11.82
CA ALA A 76 0.19 -9.00 10.96
C ALA A 76 1.26 -10.10 11.06
N ARG A 77 1.61 -10.57 12.25
CA ARG A 77 2.59 -11.66 12.44
C ARG A 77 2.13 -12.97 11.81
N LYS A 78 0.85 -13.35 11.99
CA LYS A 78 0.28 -14.53 11.30
C LYS A 78 0.34 -14.40 9.79
N GLY A 79 0.10 -13.19 9.28
CA GLY A 79 0.24 -12.88 7.87
C GLY A 79 1.66 -13.04 7.36
N MET A 80 2.65 -12.52 8.10
CA MET A 80 4.06 -12.65 7.78
C MET A 80 4.49 -14.11 7.76
N GLU A 81 4.07 -14.91 8.75
CA GLU A 81 4.34 -16.34 8.83
C GLU A 81 3.71 -17.10 7.65
N ALA A 82 2.46 -16.77 7.27
CA ALA A 82 1.82 -17.38 6.11
C ALA A 82 2.55 -17.04 4.80
N MET A 83 3.08 -15.82 4.66
CA MET A 83 3.91 -15.44 3.52
C MET A 83 5.26 -16.17 3.53
N GLU A 84 5.86 -16.36 4.71
CA GLU A 84 7.11 -17.10 4.87
C GLU A 84 6.94 -18.54 4.41
N VAL A 85 5.88 -19.24 4.84
CA VAL A 85 5.57 -20.61 4.38
C VAL A 85 5.42 -20.65 2.86
N ALA A 86 4.72 -19.68 2.25
CA ALA A 86 4.62 -19.62 0.79
C ALA A 86 6.01 -19.50 0.14
N HIS A 87 6.87 -18.66 0.70
CA HIS A 87 8.18 -18.34 0.16
C HIS A 87 9.16 -19.51 0.29
N THR A 88 9.18 -20.20 1.43
CA THR A 88 10.14 -21.29 1.69
C THR A 88 9.69 -22.61 1.09
N GLU A 89 8.38 -22.92 1.13
CA GLU A 89 7.84 -24.21 0.70
C GLU A 89 7.38 -24.21 -0.78
N GLY A 90 7.41 -23.05 -1.45
CA GLY A 90 6.94 -22.95 -2.84
C GLY A 90 5.42 -23.11 -2.98
N GLU A 91 4.67 -22.87 -1.91
CA GLU A 91 3.23 -23.10 -1.85
C GLU A 91 2.39 -21.88 -2.25
N THR A 92 1.12 -22.14 -2.57
CA THR A 92 0.14 -21.07 -2.77
C THR A 92 -0.63 -20.78 -1.48
N VAL A 93 -0.53 -19.54 -1.00
CA VAL A 93 -1.21 -19.03 0.18
C VAL A 93 -2.20 -17.94 -0.20
N VAL A 94 -3.39 -17.98 0.41
CA VAL A 94 -4.41 -16.95 0.22
C VAL A 94 -4.61 -16.18 1.53
N ILE A 95 -4.46 -14.86 1.49
CA ILE A 95 -4.70 -13.94 2.62
C ILE A 95 -5.92 -13.09 2.29
N PHE A 96 -7.02 -13.26 3.01
CA PHE A 96 -8.25 -12.54 2.70
C PHE A 96 -8.92 -11.94 3.94
N GLY A 97 -9.79 -10.95 3.71
CA GLY A 97 -10.55 -10.29 4.77
C GLY A 97 -11.14 -8.98 4.29
N ALA A 98 -11.89 -8.28 5.14
CA ALA A 98 -12.52 -7.01 4.78
C ALA A 98 -11.52 -5.93 4.35
N ALA A 99 -12.02 -4.92 3.63
CA ALA A 99 -11.23 -3.77 3.22
C ALA A 99 -10.79 -2.94 4.44
N GLY A 100 -9.57 -2.41 4.42
CA GLY A 100 -9.06 -1.53 5.47
C GLY A 100 -8.49 -2.23 6.72
N LEU A 101 -8.31 -3.55 6.70
CA LEU A 101 -7.65 -4.31 7.80
C LEU A 101 -6.11 -4.27 7.76
N GLY A 102 -5.50 -3.69 6.73
CA GLY A 102 -4.03 -3.56 6.63
C GLY A 102 -3.33 -4.61 5.78
N LYS A 103 -4.06 -5.43 5.00
CA LYS A 103 -3.50 -6.42 4.05
C LYS A 103 -2.36 -5.86 3.20
N THR A 104 -2.61 -4.80 2.43
CA THR A 104 -1.59 -4.16 1.58
C THR A 104 -0.35 -3.71 2.35
N GLN A 105 -0.50 -3.24 3.59
CA GLN A 105 0.65 -2.81 4.41
C GLN A 105 1.46 -4.01 4.89
N LEU A 106 0.80 -5.10 5.29
CA LEU A 106 1.42 -6.37 5.60
C LEU A 106 2.26 -6.89 4.43
N LEU A 107 1.68 -6.97 3.23
CA LEU A 107 2.37 -7.46 2.03
C LEU A 107 3.58 -6.59 1.67
N LYS A 108 3.40 -5.26 1.69
CA LYS A 108 4.47 -4.30 1.37
C LYS A 108 5.61 -4.37 2.37
N GLU A 109 5.32 -4.56 3.65
CA GLU A 109 6.38 -4.70 4.66
C GLU A 109 7.15 -6.02 4.46
N TYR A 110 6.48 -7.13 4.13
CA TYR A 110 7.17 -8.39 3.83
C TYR A 110 8.12 -8.23 2.63
N VAL A 111 7.60 -7.70 1.51
CA VAL A 111 8.37 -7.53 0.25
C VAL A 111 9.55 -6.58 0.45
N LYS A 112 9.38 -5.51 1.23
CA LYS A 112 10.46 -4.56 1.56
C LYS A 112 11.65 -5.26 2.23
N ASN A 113 11.40 -6.31 3.00
CA ASN A 113 12.42 -7.06 3.73
C ASN A 113 12.94 -8.29 2.94
N HIS A 114 12.37 -8.59 1.77
CA HIS A 114 12.72 -9.76 0.95
C HIS A 114 12.87 -9.40 -0.53
N SER A 115 14.10 -9.16 -0.98
CA SER A 115 14.39 -8.76 -2.37
C SER A 115 14.05 -9.83 -3.42
N SER A 116 13.90 -11.10 -3.02
CA SER A 116 13.44 -12.19 -3.88
C SER A 116 11.95 -12.11 -4.20
N ALA A 117 11.16 -11.36 -3.41
CA ALA A 117 9.73 -11.22 -3.60
C ALA A 117 9.37 -10.19 -4.69
N ILE A 118 8.42 -10.56 -5.54
CA ILE A 118 7.84 -9.76 -6.61
C ILE A 118 6.44 -9.32 -6.16
N PHE A 119 6.19 -8.02 -6.09
CA PHE A 119 4.89 -7.47 -5.68
C PHE A 119 4.12 -6.89 -6.86
N ILE A 120 2.85 -7.27 -6.97
CA ILE A 120 1.90 -6.77 -7.97
C ILE A 120 0.63 -6.32 -7.25
N GLU A 121 0.35 -5.03 -7.32
CA GLU A 121 -0.94 -4.45 -6.90
C GLU A 121 -1.83 -4.35 -8.14
N THR A 122 -2.93 -5.13 -8.15
CA THR A 122 -3.80 -5.19 -9.32
C THR A 122 -4.83 -4.05 -9.31
N ASP A 123 -5.32 -3.69 -10.50
CA ASP A 123 -6.40 -2.72 -10.67
C ASP A 123 -7.40 -3.23 -11.73
N PRO A 124 -8.59 -2.61 -11.86
CA PRO A 124 -9.63 -3.08 -12.79
C PRO A 124 -9.23 -3.16 -14.27
N SER A 125 -8.11 -2.55 -14.69
CA SER A 125 -7.60 -2.60 -16.07
C SER A 125 -6.78 -3.86 -16.37
N TYR A 126 -6.50 -4.71 -15.37
CA TYR A 126 -5.62 -5.87 -15.51
C TYR A 126 -6.26 -6.97 -16.38
N THR A 127 -5.90 -6.97 -17.66
CA THR A 127 -6.06 -8.14 -18.52
C THR A 127 -4.96 -9.17 -18.26
N THR A 128 -5.12 -10.41 -18.72
CA THR A 128 -4.06 -11.44 -18.66
C THR A 128 -2.74 -10.96 -19.28
N LYS A 129 -2.80 -10.20 -20.39
CA LYS A 129 -1.61 -9.63 -21.03
C LYS A 129 -0.91 -8.62 -20.12
N VAL A 130 -1.67 -7.77 -19.42
CA VAL A 130 -1.12 -6.78 -18.49
C VAL A 130 -0.48 -7.47 -17.29
N LEU A 131 -1.16 -8.47 -16.70
CA LEU A 131 -0.62 -9.25 -15.59
C LEU A 131 0.71 -9.92 -15.96
N LEU A 132 0.78 -10.65 -17.07
CA LEU A 132 2.01 -11.32 -17.50
C LEU A 132 3.15 -10.32 -17.72
N ARG A 133 2.86 -9.14 -18.29
CA ARG A 133 3.87 -8.08 -18.46
C ARG A 133 4.37 -7.54 -17.13
N LYS A 134 3.48 -7.35 -16.15
CA LYS A 134 3.85 -6.90 -14.80
C LYS A 134 4.71 -7.93 -14.07
N ILE A 135 4.40 -9.22 -14.20
CA ILE A 135 5.24 -10.31 -13.67
C ILE A 135 6.61 -10.30 -14.35
N ALA A 136 6.65 -10.25 -15.69
CA ALA A 136 7.91 -10.19 -16.44
C ALA A 136 8.78 -8.97 -16.07
N GLU A 137 8.18 -7.79 -15.90
CA GLU A 137 8.85 -6.59 -15.40
C GLU A 137 9.49 -6.85 -14.02
N GLY A 138 8.74 -7.43 -13.08
CA GLY A 138 9.25 -7.80 -11.75
C GLY A 138 10.33 -8.89 -11.76
N CYS A 139 10.35 -9.73 -12.81
CA CYS A 139 11.38 -10.73 -13.04
C CYS A 139 12.63 -10.16 -13.73
N GLY A 140 12.56 -8.96 -14.31
CA GLY A 140 13.61 -8.38 -15.15
C GLY A 140 13.68 -8.99 -16.55
N VAL A 141 12.55 -9.44 -17.10
CA VAL A 141 12.44 -10.17 -18.37
C VAL A 141 11.79 -9.28 -19.45
N ALA A 142 12.27 -9.40 -20.69
CA ALA A 142 11.73 -8.65 -21.82
C ALA A 142 10.28 -9.05 -22.15
N THR A 143 9.41 -8.06 -22.36
CA THR A 143 7.97 -8.26 -22.61
C THR A 143 7.59 -8.31 -24.10
N GLN A 144 8.53 -8.65 -24.98
CA GLN A 144 8.29 -8.74 -26.43
C GLN A 144 7.72 -10.11 -26.80
N GLY A 145 6.75 -10.11 -27.73
CA GLY A 145 6.09 -11.31 -28.23
C GLY A 145 4.63 -11.45 -27.77
N SER A 146 4.08 -12.62 -28.06
CA SER A 146 2.76 -13.08 -27.63
C SER A 146 2.71 -13.32 -26.11
N ASN A 147 1.52 -13.57 -25.57
CA ASN A 147 1.38 -13.95 -24.16
C ASN A 147 2.14 -15.24 -23.84
N ASN A 148 2.20 -16.19 -24.79
CA ASN A 148 2.92 -17.43 -24.61
C ASN A 148 4.43 -17.19 -24.50
N ASP A 149 4.98 -16.37 -25.41
CA ASP A 149 6.42 -16.05 -25.40
C ASP A 149 6.85 -15.36 -24.11
N VAL A 150 6.01 -14.46 -23.60
CA VAL A 150 6.28 -13.79 -22.32
C VAL A 150 6.15 -14.78 -21.16
N PHE A 151 5.16 -15.67 -21.18
CA PHE A 151 4.94 -16.66 -20.14
C PHE A 151 6.11 -17.66 -20.02
N GLU A 152 6.60 -18.20 -21.13
CA GLU A 152 7.75 -19.12 -21.13
C GLU A 152 9.02 -18.44 -20.60
N LYS A 153 9.29 -17.18 -21.00
CA LYS A 153 10.43 -16.43 -20.45
C LYS A 153 10.33 -16.15 -18.96
N ILE A 154 9.10 -15.98 -18.43
CA ILE A 154 8.89 -15.86 -16.98
C ILE A 154 9.21 -17.19 -16.31
N ILE A 155 8.76 -18.31 -16.86
CA ILE A 155 9.03 -19.66 -16.33
C ILE A 155 10.54 -19.89 -16.26
N GLU A 156 11.26 -19.70 -17.38
CA GLU A 156 12.72 -19.86 -17.45
C GLU A 156 13.45 -19.02 -16.39
N LYS A 157 12.93 -17.83 -16.06
CA LYS A 157 13.53 -16.94 -15.07
C LYS A 157 13.22 -17.34 -13.63
N LEU A 158 12.08 -17.99 -13.39
CA LEU A 158 11.57 -18.29 -12.05
C LEU A 158 11.84 -19.72 -11.61
N GLU A 159 12.06 -20.65 -12.55
CA GLU A 159 12.42 -22.03 -12.24
C GLU A 159 13.73 -22.09 -11.42
N GLY A 160 13.69 -22.79 -10.28
CA GLY A 160 14.82 -22.89 -9.35
C GLY A 160 15.23 -21.58 -8.68
N SER A 161 14.42 -20.52 -8.78
CA SER A 161 14.77 -19.20 -8.23
C SER A 161 14.36 -18.99 -6.77
N GLU A 162 13.51 -19.88 -6.23
CA GLU A 162 12.96 -19.79 -4.86
C GLU A 162 12.31 -18.42 -4.55
N ARG A 163 11.78 -17.74 -5.59
CA ARG A 163 11.16 -16.42 -5.43
C ARG A 163 9.73 -16.53 -4.89
N LEU A 164 9.21 -15.39 -4.42
CA LEU A 164 7.82 -15.24 -4.02
C LEU A 164 7.09 -14.29 -4.98
N LEU A 165 5.94 -14.70 -5.52
CA LEU A 165 5.03 -13.82 -6.25
C LEU A 165 3.87 -13.40 -5.34
N VAL A 166 3.80 -12.11 -5.02
CA VAL A 166 2.73 -11.52 -4.19
C VAL A 166 1.80 -10.70 -5.06
N ILE A 167 0.52 -11.04 -5.06
CA ILE A 167 -0.54 -10.34 -5.82
C ILE A 167 -1.57 -9.79 -4.85
N ASP A 168 -1.67 -8.46 -4.75
CA ASP A 168 -2.68 -7.75 -3.97
C ASP A 168 -3.90 -7.38 -4.82
N GLU A 169 -5.05 -7.23 -4.15
CA GLU A 169 -6.37 -7.03 -4.76
C GLU A 169 -6.72 -8.13 -5.79
N ALA A 170 -6.26 -9.37 -5.58
CA ALA A 170 -6.34 -10.47 -6.54
C ALA A 170 -7.78 -10.84 -6.93
N GLU A 171 -8.80 -10.41 -6.18
CA GLU A 171 -10.21 -10.52 -6.57
C GLU A 171 -10.56 -9.76 -7.86
N LEU A 172 -9.71 -8.82 -8.29
CA LEU A 172 -9.88 -8.06 -9.53
C LEU A 172 -9.41 -8.85 -10.75
N LEU A 173 -8.65 -9.94 -10.54
CA LEU A 173 -8.19 -10.79 -11.61
C LEU A 173 -9.33 -11.65 -12.18
N SER A 174 -9.37 -11.73 -13.51
CA SER A 174 -10.19 -12.72 -14.20
C SER A 174 -9.77 -14.16 -13.85
N THR A 175 -10.70 -15.09 -13.96
CA THR A 175 -10.43 -16.53 -13.86
C THR A 175 -9.27 -16.98 -14.76
N ARG A 176 -9.19 -16.45 -15.99
CA ARG A 176 -8.10 -16.76 -16.91
C ARG A 176 -6.74 -16.29 -16.37
N SER A 177 -6.69 -15.10 -15.78
CA SER A 177 -5.47 -14.57 -15.17
C SER A 177 -5.02 -15.42 -13.96
N LEU A 178 -5.96 -15.85 -13.12
CA LEU A 178 -5.66 -16.75 -11.98
C LEU A 178 -5.13 -18.12 -12.44
N GLU A 179 -5.66 -18.66 -13.53
CA GLU A 179 -5.15 -19.90 -14.13
C GLU A 179 -3.70 -19.77 -14.61
N PHE A 180 -3.31 -18.62 -15.19
CA PHE A 180 -1.90 -18.37 -15.54
C PHE A 180 -0.99 -18.31 -14.31
N VAL A 181 -1.44 -17.71 -13.21
CA VAL A 181 -0.68 -17.67 -11.95
C VAL A 181 -0.48 -19.08 -11.40
N ARG A 182 -1.51 -19.92 -11.40
CA ARG A 182 -1.37 -21.33 -10.99
C ARG A 182 -0.42 -22.10 -11.89
N ARG A 183 -0.58 -21.98 -13.21
CA ARG A 183 0.30 -22.66 -14.17
C ARG A 183 1.76 -22.26 -13.98
N LEU A 184 2.00 -21.00 -13.59
CA LEU A 184 3.33 -20.53 -13.26
C LEU A 184 3.87 -21.24 -12.01
N GLN A 185 3.09 -21.31 -10.93
CA GLN A 185 3.47 -22.04 -9.72
C GLN A 185 3.72 -23.53 -10.00
N ASP A 186 2.80 -24.22 -10.72
CA ASP A 186 2.94 -25.64 -11.05
C ASP A 186 4.25 -25.91 -11.83
N LYS A 187 4.67 -25.00 -12.71
CA LYS A 187 5.86 -25.14 -13.55
C LYS A 187 7.17 -24.73 -12.86
N THR A 188 7.12 -23.79 -11.92
CA THR A 188 8.34 -23.17 -11.35
C THR A 188 8.56 -23.48 -9.88
N GLN A 189 7.53 -23.97 -9.18
CA GLN A 189 7.51 -24.24 -7.74
C GLN A 189 7.88 -23.02 -6.87
N ILE A 190 7.69 -21.80 -7.39
CA ILE A 190 7.84 -20.56 -6.60
C ILE A 190 6.70 -20.43 -5.59
N GLY A 191 6.94 -19.66 -4.53
CA GLY A 191 5.89 -19.24 -3.62
C GLY A 191 4.89 -18.31 -4.31
N VAL A 192 3.60 -18.45 -3.98
CA VAL A 192 2.56 -17.51 -4.45
C VAL A 192 1.69 -17.06 -3.28
N VAL A 193 1.55 -15.76 -3.11
CA VAL A 193 0.59 -15.15 -2.17
C VAL A 193 -0.47 -14.38 -2.95
N LEU A 194 -1.72 -14.79 -2.81
CA LEU A 194 -2.88 -14.06 -3.33
C LEU A 194 -3.59 -13.37 -2.18
N ALA A 195 -3.66 -12.04 -2.22
CA ALA A 195 -4.32 -11.26 -1.18
C ALA A 195 -5.53 -10.51 -1.73
N GLY A 196 -6.61 -10.44 -0.94
CA GLY A 196 -7.84 -9.81 -1.41
C GLY A 196 -9.03 -9.79 -0.46
N MET A 197 -10.18 -9.40 -0.97
CA MET A 197 -11.48 -9.53 -0.29
C MET A 197 -11.99 -10.99 -0.31
N PRO A 198 -12.95 -11.36 0.56
CA PRO A 198 -13.48 -12.73 0.64
C PRO A 198 -13.99 -13.32 -0.69
N ARG A 199 -14.47 -12.47 -1.62
CA ARG A 199 -14.89 -12.90 -2.97
C ARG A 199 -13.76 -13.53 -3.79
N LEU A 200 -12.49 -13.30 -3.44
CA LEU A 200 -11.34 -13.98 -4.04
C LEU A 200 -11.47 -15.51 -3.94
N LEU A 201 -11.97 -16.03 -2.81
CA LEU A 201 -12.16 -17.47 -2.64
C LEU A 201 -13.22 -18.04 -3.60
N VAL A 202 -14.26 -17.26 -3.87
CA VAL A 202 -15.29 -17.61 -4.86
C VAL A 202 -14.67 -17.61 -6.26
N ASN A 203 -13.85 -16.59 -6.59
CA ASN A 203 -13.15 -16.52 -7.87
C ASN A 203 -12.19 -17.70 -8.08
N LEU A 204 -11.52 -18.17 -7.02
CA LEU A 204 -10.62 -19.33 -7.04
C LEU A 204 -11.35 -20.66 -7.15
N SER A 205 -12.60 -20.75 -6.67
CA SER A 205 -13.45 -21.93 -6.81
C SER A 205 -14.13 -22.01 -8.19
N GLY A 206 -14.26 -20.86 -8.86
CA GLY A 206 -15.00 -20.72 -10.12
C GLY A 206 -16.51 -20.69 -9.90
N LYS A 207 -17.26 -20.18 -10.88
CA LYS A 207 -18.73 -20.04 -10.76
C LYS A 207 -19.47 -21.39 -10.66
N ASN A 208 -18.90 -22.46 -11.21
CA ASN A 208 -19.47 -23.81 -11.26
C ASN A 208 -18.49 -24.91 -10.79
N GLY A 209 -17.47 -24.59 -10.00
CA GLY A 209 -16.44 -25.57 -9.60
C GLY A 209 -15.41 -25.90 -10.70
N GLU A 210 -15.45 -25.21 -11.83
CA GLU A 210 -14.50 -25.34 -12.95
C GLU A 210 -13.03 -25.12 -12.55
N LEU A 211 -12.80 -24.51 -11.38
CA LEU A 211 -11.49 -24.22 -10.83
C LEU A 211 -11.22 -25.02 -9.54
N ALA A 212 -11.90 -26.15 -9.33
CA ALA A 212 -11.63 -27.03 -8.18
C ALA A 212 -10.13 -27.41 -8.08
N GLN A 213 -9.43 -27.51 -9.21
CA GLN A 213 -7.98 -27.73 -9.28
C GLN A 213 -7.14 -26.53 -8.81
N LEU A 214 -7.63 -25.29 -8.96
CA LEU A 214 -6.99 -24.09 -8.41
C LEU A 214 -7.17 -24.03 -6.90
N HIS A 215 -8.40 -24.31 -6.43
CA HIS A 215 -8.73 -24.30 -5.02
C HIS A 215 -7.99 -25.38 -4.21
N SER A 216 -7.75 -26.56 -4.81
CA SER A 216 -7.00 -27.66 -4.18
C SER A 216 -5.49 -27.39 -4.05
N ARG A 217 -4.94 -26.48 -4.85
CA ARG A 217 -3.54 -26.05 -4.78
C ARG A 217 -3.29 -24.95 -3.75
N VAL A 218 -4.35 -24.35 -3.19
CA VAL A 218 -4.22 -23.43 -2.06
C VAL A 218 -3.97 -24.25 -0.81
N THR A 219 -2.71 -24.32 -0.38
CA THR A 219 -2.33 -25.11 0.80
C THR A 219 -2.73 -24.41 2.10
N ASN A 220 -2.66 -23.08 2.14
CA ASN A 220 -3.01 -22.31 3.34
C ASN A 220 -3.94 -21.12 3.03
N ARG A 221 -4.89 -20.88 3.93
CA ARG A 221 -5.88 -19.80 3.86
C ARG A 221 -5.89 -19.05 5.18
N LEU A 222 -5.44 -17.81 5.14
CA LEU A 222 -5.50 -16.91 6.28
C LEU A 222 -6.68 -15.96 6.13
N ASP A 223 -7.71 -16.19 6.94
CA ASP A 223 -8.82 -15.26 7.11
C ASP A 223 -8.48 -14.22 8.18
N LEU A 224 -8.42 -12.94 7.78
CA LEU A 224 -8.26 -11.80 8.69
C LEU A 224 -9.60 -11.32 9.24
N GLY A 225 -10.71 -11.90 8.80
CA GLY A 225 -12.07 -11.59 9.22
C GLY A 225 -12.59 -10.27 8.67
N ASN A 226 -13.57 -9.71 9.38
CA ASN A 226 -14.21 -8.44 9.03
C ASN A 226 -13.75 -7.26 9.92
N ALA A 227 -12.99 -7.55 10.97
CA ALA A 227 -12.52 -6.59 11.96
C ALA A 227 -11.22 -7.09 12.60
N LEU A 228 -10.30 -6.16 12.90
CA LEU A 228 -9.12 -6.46 13.71
C LEU A 228 -9.52 -6.73 15.16
N PRO A 229 -8.83 -7.65 15.85
CA PRO A 229 -8.95 -7.84 17.28
C PRO A 229 -8.68 -6.54 18.05
N GLU A 230 -9.38 -6.32 19.16
CA GLU A 230 -9.18 -5.13 20.00
C GLU A 230 -7.72 -4.99 20.47
N LYS A 231 -7.03 -6.10 20.74
CA LYS A 231 -5.60 -6.11 21.10
C LYS A 231 -4.71 -5.51 19.99
N ASP A 232 -5.03 -5.79 18.73
CA ASP A 232 -4.27 -5.26 17.59
C ASP A 232 -4.55 -3.77 17.42
N LEU A 233 -5.81 -3.34 17.58
CA LEU A 233 -6.19 -1.93 17.56
C LEU A 233 -5.57 -1.15 18.72
N ALA A 234 -5.55 -1.70 19.93
CA ALA A 234 -4.92 -1.10 21.10
C ALA A 234 -3.42 -0.89 20.86
N LEU A 235 -2.74 -1.91 20.32
CA LEU A 235 -1.32 -1.83 20.00
C LEU A 235 -1.04 -0.75 18.94
N LEU A 236 -1.87 -0.66 17.90
CA LEU A 236 -1.77 0.37 16.87
C LEU A 236 -1.96 1.78 17.46
N THR A 237 -2.99 1.98 18.29
CA THR A 237 -3.27 3.26 18.95
C THR A 237 -2.13 3.66 19.89
N GLN A 238 -1.71 2.75 20.76
CA GLN A 238 -0.63 3.01 21.73
C GLN A 238 0.69 3.33 21.03
N THR A 239 1.03 2.60 19.96
CA THR A 239 2.25 2.88 19.19
C THR A 239 2.18 4.25 18.51
N ALA A 240 1.01 4.65 18.03
CA ALA A 240 0.84 5.93 17.37
C ALA A 240 0.85 7.11 18.36
N LEU A 241 0.18 6.99 19.51
CA LEU A 241 0.01 8.09 20.46
C LEU A 241 1.08 8.13 21.57
N GLY A 242 1.78 7.02 21.80
CA GLY A 242 2.71 6.87 22.93
C GLY A 242 2.02 6.68 24.29
N THR A 243 0.70 6.53 24.31
CA THR A 243 -0.13 6.34 25.51
C THR A 243 -1.29 5.39 25.21
N ASP A 244 -1.76 4.66 26.22
CA ASP A 244 -2.93 3.77 26.15
C ASP A 244 -4.23 4.40 26.66
N GLU A 245 -4.15 5.61 27.23
CA GLU A 245 -5.25 6.35 27.86
C GLU A 245 -6.52 6.40 26.99
N PHE A 246 -6.35 6.58 25.67
CA PHE A 246 -7.46 6.75 24.73
C PHE A 246 -7.84 5.47 23.97
N ASN A 247 -7.23 4.32 24.29
CA ASN A 247 -7.42 3.07 23.53
C ASN A 247 -8.89 2.69 23.42
N ALA A 248 -9.65 2.73 24.51
CA ALA A 248 -11.07 2.36 24.52
C ALA A 248 -11.90 3.21 23.53
N ALA A 249 -11.64 4.52 23.47
CA ALA A 249 -12.33 5.43 22.56
C ALA A 249 -11.97 5.13 21.09
N PHE A 250 -10.68 5.03 20.77
CA PHE A 250 -10.22 4.73 19.41
C PHE A 250 -10.69 3.35 18.93
N ILE A 251 -10.68 2.33 19.78
CA ILE A 251 -11.19 0.99 19.46
C ILE A 251 -12.68 1.08 19.13
N ARG A 252 -13.49 1.66 20.02
CA ARG A 252 -14.93 1.84 19.82
C ARG A 252 -15.25 2.53 18.51
N PHE A 253 -14.59 3.65 18.21
CA PHE A 253 -14.91 4.47 17.04
C PHE A 253 -14.25 3.99 15.74
N SER A 254 -13.20 3.15 15.82
CA SER A 254 -12.60 2.50 14.65
C SER A 254 -13.45 1.36 14.07
N LYS A 255 -14.35 0.79 14.88
CA LYS A 255 -15.23 -0.33 14.48
C LYS A 255 -14.47 -1.53 13.88
N GLY A 256 -13.29 -1.85 14.42
CA GLY A 256 -12.50 -2.98 13.90
C GLY A 256 -11.63 -2.65 12.69
N ASN A 257 -11.70 -1.45 12.12
CA ASN A 257 -11.05 -1.14 10.85
C ASN A 257 -9.76 -0.32 11.02
N ALA A 258 -8.61 -0.86 10.62
CA ALA A 258 -7.32 -0.18 10.74
C ALA A 258 -7.21 1.11 9.91
N ARG A 259 -7.81 1.15 8.71
CA ARG A 259 -7.83 2.38 7.89
C ARG A 259 -8.64 3.47 8.60
N ARG A 260 -9.81 3.12 9.13
CA ARG A 260 -10.64 4.04 9.92
C ARG A 260 -9.91 4.50 11.19
N LEU A 261 -9.27 3.59 11.90
CA LEU A 261 -8.42 3.91 13.07
C LEU A 261 -7.32 4.91 12.70
N SER A 262 -6.56 4.65 11.63
CA SER A 262 -5.49 5.53 11.17
C SER A 262 -6.00 6.93 10.82
N ASN A 263 -7.15 7.02 10.15
CA ASN A 263 -7.79 8.29 9.82
C ASN A 263 -8.28 9.03 11.07
N LEU A 264 -8.84 8.32 12.05
CA LEU A 264 -9.28 8.87 13.32
C LEU A 264 -8.10 9.44 14.12
N ILE A 265 -7.02 8.67 14.28
CA ILE A 265 -5.80 9.11 14.98
C ILE A 265 -5.23 10.37 14.31
N LYS A 266 -5.02 10.34 12.98
CA LYS A 266 -4.48 11.47 12.23
C LYS A 266 -5.35 12.73 12.38
N GLY A 267 -6.66 12.54 12.33
CA GLY A 267 -7.63 13.60 12.46
C GLY A 267 -7.61 14.27 13.83
N VAL A 268 -7.67 13.46 14.89
CA VAL A 268 -7.70 13.92 16.28
C VAL A 268 -6.38 14.58 16.67
N VAL A 269 -5.25 13.98 16.31
CA VAL A 269 -3.92 14.57 16.55
C VAL A 269 -3.81 15.93 15.88
N ARG A 270 -4.23 16.04 14.62
CA ARG A 270 -4.22 17.31 13.89
C ARG A 270 -5.13 18.36 14.52
N LEU A 271 -6.30 17.95 15.04
CA LEU A 271 -7.22 18.86 15.71
C LEU A 271 -6.64 19.39 17.02
N ALA A 272 -6.02 18.52 17.81
CA ALA A 272 -5.33 18.88 19.05
C ALA A 272 -4.19 19.87 18.80
N GLU A 273 -3.39 19.66 17.76
CA GLU A 273 -2.32 20.58 17.35
C GLU A 273 -2.85 21.95 16.90
N ILE A 274 -3.92 21.99 16.09
CA ILE A 274 -4.53 23.25 15.63
C ILE A 274 -5.09 24.07 16.81
N ASN A 275 -5.63 23.38 17.81
CA ASN A 275 -6.22 24.01 18.99
C ASN A 275 -5.22 24.22 20.14
N GLU A 276 -3.94 23.85 19.94
CA GLU A 276 -2.86 23.95 20.93
C GLU A 276 -3.23 23.31 22.29
N CYS A 277 -3.90 22.16 22.26
CA CYS A 277 -4.35 21.46 23.45
C CYS A 277 -4.01 19.96 23.41
N ASN A 278 -4.21 19.29 24.54
CA ASN A 278 -4.10 17.83 24.60
C ASN A 278 -5.30 17.15 23.91
N ILE A 279 -5.12 15.90 23.51
CA ILE A 279 -6.21 15.05 23.02
C ILE A 279 -7.22 14.85 24.14
N THR A 280 -8.52 14.95 23.82
CA THR A 280 -9.62 14.64 24.74
C THR A 280 -10.56 13.61 24.13
N TYR A 281 -11.37 12.98 24.98
CA TYR A 281 -12.39 12.03 24.54
C TYR A 281 -13.41 12.69 23.58
N GLU A 282 -13.84 13.91 23.88
CA GLU A 282 -14.80 14.67 23.07
C GLU A 282 -14.26 14.92 21.66
N MET A 283 -12.96 15.21 21.52
CA MET A 283 -12.34 15.36 20.21
C MET A 283 -12.40 14.07 19.37
N ILE A 284 -12.17 12.91 20.01
CA ILE A 284 -12.24 11.61 19.35
C ILE A 284 -13.68 11.33 18.90
N GLU A 285 -14.65 11.56 19.78
CA GLU A 285 -16.06 11.33 19.50
C GLU A 285 -16.57 12.25 18.39
N GLU A 286 -16.31 13.56 18.46
CA GLU A 286 -16.73 14.51 17.43
C GLU A 286 -16.08 14.20 16.08
N TYR A 287 -14.78 13.91 16.04
CA TYR A 287 -14.10 13.58 14.80
C TYR A 287 -14.64 12.28 14.17
N SER A 288 -15.06 11.31 15.00
CA SER A 288 -15.61 10.04 14.52
C SER A 288 -16.88 10.22 13.68
N LYS A 289 -17.66 11.29 13.93
CA LYS A 289 -18.90 11.62 13.20
C LYS A 289 -18.62 12.11 11.78
N VAL A 290 -17.43 12.66 11.53
CA VAL A 290 -17.01 13.17 10.23
C VAL A 290 -16.43 12.06 9.34
N LEU A 291 -16.02 10.93 9.93
CA LEU A 291 -15.53 9.78 9.19
C LEU A 291 -16.69 8.95 8.62
N MET A 292 -16.74 8.83 7.28
CA MET A 292 -17.64 7.87 6.63
C MET A 292 -17.31 6.43 7.07
N GLY A 293 -18.37 5.62 7.19
CA GLY A 293 -18.38 4.26 7.74
C GLY A 293 -17.27 3.37 7.23
#